data_AF-A0A2I0PHA2-F1
#
_entry.id   AF-A0A2I0PHA2-F1
#
_cell.length_a   1.000
_cell.length_b   1.000
_cell.length_c   1.000
_cell.angle_alpha   90.00
_cell.angle_beta   90.00
_cell.angle_gamma   90.00
#
_symmetry.space_group_name_H-M   'P 1'
#
loop_
_entity.id
_entity.type
_entity.pdbx_description
1 polymer ?
#
loop_
_entity_poly.entity_id
_entity_poly.type
_entity_poly.pdbx_seq_one_letter_code
_entity_poly.pdbx_strand_id
1 'polypeptide(L)'
;MLKTEFHSNQTVAFDPIPSLVSCDWNFPGQRNGEGLYNLHPYPAKFISQIPKTLIKAFNIPKDTVILDPFCGYGTTLIAAQSLGYSSIGVDLNPIACLIARVSTQDCSQNIVESATRCIQKAKATEGLISMPYIPNLDHWFKKPIQIAVFGLITAINEIEEENLRDTLRLALSSILVRVSNQDSDTRYAAINKPVEKNDVYSIFSRVCQQYMQVLHSSQEDYPNAFVLNKNILEVSPSDIPSKVGLVISSPPYPAAYEYWLYHKYRMWWLGFDPLLVKEHEIGARSHFFKKDHHTPKDFENQMQKVFKLLSKICIQNSYACFVVGNSKIHGEIIDNTELLVSAAAQENFELRTILPRNIPSNRKSFNLSNSRILTENIIILQK
;
A
#
# COMPACT_ATOMS: atom_id res chain seq x y z
N MET A 1 36.95 -54.15 2.90
CA MET A 1 36.48 -53.41 1.71
C MET A 1 34.97 -53.60 1.65
N LEU A 2 34.08 -52.62 1.79
CA LEU A 2 34.13 -51.22 1.36
C LEU A 2 33.44 -50.32 2.40
N LYS A 3 34.06 -49.17 2.69
CA LYS A 3 33.40 -48.02 3.32
C LYS A 3 32.59 -47.33 2.22
N THR A 4 31.28 -47.19 2.41
CA THR A 4 30.44 -46.30 1.59
C THR A 4 30.52 -44.91 2.19
N GLU A 5 31.25 -44.04 1.51
CA GLU A 5 31.32 -42.60 1.80
C GLU A 5 29.97 -41.96 1.47
N PHE A 6 29.30 -41.42 2.48
CA PHE A 6 28.27 -40.41 2.28
C PHE A 6 28.95 -39.14 1.77
N HIS A 7 28.89 -38.91 0.47
CA HIS A 7 29.17 -37.59 -0.10
C HIS A 7 28.08 -36.64 0.39
N SER A 8 28.46 -35.77 1.32
CA SER A 8 27.73 -34.57 1.64
C SER A 8 27.70 -33.70 0.39
N ASN A 9 26.55 -33.62 -0.27
CA ASN A 9 26.29 -32.57 -1.25
C ASN A 9 26.30 -31.24 -0.48
N GLN A 10 27.46 -30.58 -0.43
CA GLN A 10 27.55 -29.16 -0.16
C GLN A 10 26.79 -28.45 -1.28
N THR A 11 25.51 -28.16 -1.05
CA THR A 11 24.78 -27.16 -1.82
C THR A 11 25.52 -25.84 -1.62
N VAL A 12 26.34 -25.47 -2.61
CA VAL A 12 26.93 -24.13 -2.69
C VAL A 12 25.78 -23.15 -2.61
N ALA A 13 25.79 -22.28 -1.61
CA ALA A 13 24.78 -21.26 -1.45
C ALA A 13 24.76 -20.39 -2.72
N PHE A 14 23.67 -20.47 -3.47
CA PHE A 14 23.48 -19.66 -4.67
C PHE A 14 23.38 -18.19 -4.26
N ASP A 15 24.33 -17.36 -4.70
CA ASP A 15 24.22 -15.91 -4.56
C ASP A 15 23.15 -15.41 -5.54
N PRO A 16 22.03 -14.82 -5.06
CA PRO A 16 20.96 -14.35 -5.93
C PRO A 16 21.32 -13.07 -6.69
N ILE A 17 22.35 -12.33 -6.26
CA ILE A 17 22.67 -10.99 -6.78
C ILE A 17 22.99 -10.98 -8.29
N PRO A 18 23.81 -11.89 -8.86
CA PRO A 18 24.08 -11.92 -10.29
C PRO A 18 22.82 -12.07 -11.16
N SER A 19 21.83 -12.85 -10.70
CA SER A 19 20.55 -13.02 -11.41
C SER A 19 19.70 -11.76 -11.41
N LEU A 20 19.75 -10.98 -10.32
CA LEU A 20 19.02 -9.73 -10.17
C LEU A 20 19.67 -8.60 -10.98
N VAL A 21 21.00 -8.57 -11.06
CA VAL A 21 21.75 -7.60 -11.88
C VAL A 21 21.48 -7.78 -13.37
N SER A 22 21.25 -9.01 -13.82
CA SER A 22 20.95 -9.32 -15.24
C SER A 22 19.48 -9.13 -15.63
N CYS A 23 18.59 -8.83 -14.68
CA CYS A 23 17.17 -8.63 -14.93
C CYS A 23 16.87 -7.25 -15.54
N ASP A 24 16.00 -7.19 -16.56
CA ASP A 24 15.43 -5.92 -17.02
C ASP A 24 14.26 -5.48 -16.12
N TRP A 25 14.57 -4.61 -15.17
CA TRP A 25 13.64 -4.06 -14.19
C TRP A 25 12.59 -3.10 -14.77
N ASN A 26 12.63 -2.82 -16.08
CA ASN A 26 11.55 -2.10 -16.75
C ASN A 26 10.39 -3.02 -17.16
N PHE A 27 10.59 -4.34 -17.15
CA PHE A 27 9.58 -5.35 -17.52
C PHE A 27 8.83 -4.99 -18.82
N PRO A 28 9.53 -4.87 -19.97
CA PRO A 28 8.94 -4.49 -21.24
C PRO A 28 7.85 -5.49 -21.66
N GLY A 29 6.77 -4.99 -22.27
CA GLY A 29 5.65 -5.82 -22.74
C GLY A 29 4.74 -6.38 -21.64
N GLN A 30 5.10 -6.28 -20.36
CA GLN A 30 4.23 -6.72 -19.26
C GLN A 30 3.22 -5.64 -18.88
N ARG A 31 1.94 -6.01 -18.73
CA ARG A 31 0.90 -5.11 -18.25
C ARG A 31 0.99 -4.93 -16.72
N ASN A 32 0.66 -3.73 -16.28
CA ASN A 32 0.51 -3.45 -14.86
C ASN A 32 -0.81 -4.03 -14.36
N GLY A 33 -0.72 -5.02 -13.47
CA GLY A 33 -1.76 -5.42 -12.52
C GLY A 33 -3.21 -5.41 -13.03
N GLU A 34 -3.69 -6.55 -13.49
CA GLU A 34 -5.13 -6.84 -13.60
C GLU A 34 -5.64 -7.47 -12.28
N GLY A 35 -6.96 -7.52 -12.07
CA GLY A 35 -7.56 -8.15 -10.89
C GLY A 35 -7.24 -7.41 -9.58
N LEU A 36 -6.70 -8.13 -8.59
CA LEU A 36 -6.44 -7.66 -7.21
C LEU A 36 -5.61 -6.37 -7.15
N TYR A 37 -4.73 -6.15 -8.13
CA TYR A 37 -3.90 -4.95 -8.21
C TYR A 37 -4.65 -3.68 -8.64
N ASN A 38 -5.96 -3.75 -8.92
CA ASN A 38 -6.77 -2.62 -9.40
C ASN A 38 -8.18 -2.51 -8.76
N LEU A 39 -8.33 -2.95 -7.51
CA LEU A 39 -9.54 -2.80 -6.71
C LEU A 39 -9.81 -1.33 -6.33
N HIS A 40 -8.77 -0.55 -6.03
CA HIS A 40 -8.93 0.82 -5.53
C HIS A 40 -7.98 1.81 -6.21
N PRO A 41 -8.43 3.04 -6.52
CA PRO A 41 -7.53 4.09 -7.01
C PRO A 41 -6.63 4.61 -5.87
N TYR A 42 -5.44 4.02 -5.81
CA TYR A 42 -4.37 4.36 -4.88
C TYR A 42 -3.08 4.62 -5.69
N PRO A 43 -2.74 5.90 -5.92
CA PRO A 43 -1.54 6.28 -6.67
C PRO A 43 -0.24 5.87 -5.96
N ALA A 44 0.88 5.97 -6.69
CA ALA A 44 2.25 5.78 -6.18
C ALA A 44 2.62 4.36 -5.71
N LYS A 45 1.90 3.33 -6.19
CA LYS A 45 2.30 1.92 -6.03
C LYS A 45 3.44 1.54 -6.99
N PHE A 46 4.36 0.68 -6.57
CA PHE A 46 5.24 -0.03 -7.52
C PHE A 46 4.49 -1.15 -8.25
N ILE A 47 5.08 -1.64 -9.33
CA ILE A 47 4.55 -2.73 -10.14
C ILE A 47 4.78 -4.09 -9.46
N SER A 48 3.83 -5.03 -9.59
CA SER A 48 3.88 -6.33 -8.92
C SER A 48 5.01 -7.24 -9.41
N GLN A 49 5.57 -6.96 -10.59
CA GLN A 49 6.74 -7.64 -11.11
C GLN A 49 7.96 -7.49 -10.18
N ILE A 50 8.14 -6.34 -9.53
CA ILE A 50 9.29 -6.13 -8.63
C ILE A 50 9.26 -7.13 -7.47
N PRO A 51 8.23 -7.14 -6.60
CA PRO A 51 8.21 -8.08 -5.48
C PRO A 51 8.20 -9.53 -5.97
N LYS A 52 7.51 -9.86 -7.07
CA LYS A 52 7.53 -11.24 -7.61
C LYS A 52 8.93 -11.69 -8.02
N THR A 53 9.71 -10.82 -8.67
CA THR A 53 11.09 -11.14 -9.06
C THR A 53 12.00 -11.30 -7.84
N LEU A 54 11.89 -10.39 -6.86
CA LEU A 54 12.68 -10.46 -5.63
C LEU A 54 12.37 -11.74 -4.84
N ILE A 55 11.08 -12.04 -4.64
CA ILE A 55 10.64 -13.25 -3.90
C ILE A 55 11.15 -14.53 -4.55
N LYS A 56 11.15 -14.60 -5.90
CA LYS A 56 11.64 -15.77 -6.63
C LYS A 56 13.17 -15.90 -6.59
N ALA A 57 13.90 -14.80 -6.45
CA ALA A 57 15.35 -14.81 -6.44
C ALA A 57 15.92 -15.24 -5.09
N PHE A 58 15.27 -14.86 -3.98
CA PHE A 58 15.76 -15.17 -2.64
C PHE A 58 15.25 -16.52 -2.14
N ASN A 59 16.14 -17.31 -1.51
CA ASN A 59 15.76 -18.54 -0.81
C ASN A 59 15.17 -18.21 0.57
N ILE A 60 13.87 -17.89 0.62
CA ILE A 60 13.16 -17.50 1.83
C ILE A 60 12.75 -18.76 2.61
N PRO A 61 13.18 -18.93 3.88
CA PRO A 61 12.78 -20.07 4.70
C PRO A 61 11.26 -20.12 4.91
N LYS A 62 10.65 -21.31 4.82
CA LYS A 62 9.20 -21.49 4.90
C LYS A 62 8.59 -21.23 6.28
N ASP A 63 9.41 -21.23 7.33
CA ASP A 63 9.02 -20.86 8.70
C ASP A 63 9.12 -19.36 8.99
N THR A 64 9.37 -18.55 7.96
CA THR A 64 9.45 -17.09 8.05
C THR A 64 8.37 -16.40 7.21
N VAL A 65 8.20 -15.10 7.42
CA VAL A 65 7.27 -14.27 6.67
C VAL A 65 8.01 -13.23 5.80
N ILE A 66 7.34 -12.77 4.76
CA ILE A 66 7.74 -11.57 4.02
C ILE A 66 7.12 -10.34 4.69
N LEU A 67 7.92 -9.31 4.96
CA LEU A 67 7.47 -8.07 5.59
C LEU A 67 7.45 -6.91 4.59
N ASP A 68 6.37 -6.12 4.60
CA ASP A 68 6.32 -4.79 4.00
C ASP A 68 6.01 -3.74 5.08
N PRO A 69 7.01 -2.98 5.58
CA PRO A 69 6.83 -1.96 6.62
C PRO A 69 6.06 -0.71 6.17
N PHE A 70 5.70 -0.60 4.88
CA PHE A 70 4.94 0.51 4.30
C PHE A 70 3.99 -0.04 3.23
N CYS A 71 3.10 -0.95 3.63
CA CYS A 71 2.46 -1.87 2.69
C CYS A 71 1.57 -1.18 1.67
N GLY A 72 1.05 0.02 1.95
CA GLY A 72 0.30 0.82 0.99
C GLY A 72 -0.86 0.02 0.38
N TYR A 73 -0.83 -0.12 -0.94
CA TYR A 73 -1.83 -0.92 -1.68
C TYR A 73 -1.80 -2.44 -1.34
N GLY A 74 -0.73 -2.94 -0.75
CA GLY A 74 -0.53 -4.36 -0.47
C GLY A 74 0.13 -5.13 -1.63
N THR A 75 0.79 -4.45 -2.57
CA THR A 75 1.40 -5.09 -3.76
C THR A 75 2.39 -6.21 -3.39
N THR A 76 3.20 -6.01 -2.35
CA THR A 76 4.11 -7.04 -1.80
C THR A 76 3.35 -8.23 -1.26
N LEU A 77 2.29 -7.99 -0.49
CA LEU A 77 1.51 -9.03 0.19
C LEU A 77 0.78 -9.90 -0.83
N ILE A 78 0.12 -9.28 -1.83
CA ILE A 78 -0.53 -10.00 -2.94
C ILE A 78 0.50 -10.83 -3.71
N ALA A 79 1.70 -10.27 -3.95
CA ALA A 79 2.77 -11.01 -4.64
C ALA A 79 3.29 -12.21 -3.83
N ALA A 80 3.51 -12.02 -2.52
CA ALA A 80 3.92 -13.07 -1.58
C ALA A 80 2.90 -14.20 -1.54
N GLN A 81 1.62 -13.86 -1.38
CA GLN A 81 0.52 -14.80 -1.35
C GLN A 81 0.44 -15.62 -2.65
N SER A 82 0.52 -14.95 -3.81
CA SER A 82 0.53 -15.60 -5.13
C SER A 82 1.74 -16.53 -5.39
N LEU A 83 2.77 -16.45 -4.55
CA LEU A 83 3.99 -17.28 -4.62
C LEU A 83 4.10 -18.26 -3.45
N GLY A 84 3.04 -18.42 -2.66
CA GLY A 84 3.02 -19.38 -1.56
C GLY A 84 3.85 -18.97 -0.35
N TYR A 85 3.86 -17.67 -0.01
CA TYR A 85 4.47 -17.14 1.20
C TYR A 85 3.49 -16.34 2.05
N SER A 86 3.53 -16.57 3.37
CA SER A 86 2.86 -15.72 4.35
C SER A 86 3.53 -14.35 4.41
N SER A 87 2.74 -13.32 4.71
CA SER A 87 3.25 -11.96 4.75
C SER A 87 2.66 -11.12 5.87
N ILE A 88 3.39 -10.08 6.27
CA ILE A 88 2.94 -9.05 7.19
C ILE A 88 3.11 -7.70 6.50
N GLY A 89 2.08 -6.88 6.52
CA GLY A 89 2.14 -5.48 6.08
C GLY A 89 1.87 -4.53 7.23
N VAL A 90 2.61 -3.43 7.30
CA VAL A 90 2.36 -2.33 8.22
C VAL A 90 2.09 -1.07 7.41
N ASP A 91 1.04 -0.32 7.77
CA ASP A 91 0.85 1.02 7.24
C ASP A 91 0.13 1.92 8.25
N LEU A 92 0.45 3.21 8.21
CA LEU A 92 -0.21 4.22 9.02
C LEU A 92 -1.62 4.55 8.46
N ASN A 93 -1.78 4.49 7.15
CA ASN A 93 -2.99 4.92 6.47
C ASN A 93 -4.07 3.82 6.52
N PRO A 94 -5.21 4.05 7.19
CA PRO A 94 -6.25 3.03 7.32
C PRO A 94 -6.88 2.63 5.98
N ILE A 95 -6.85 3.51 4.96
CA ILE A 95 -7.33 3.19 3.62
C ILE A 95 -6.36 2.23 2.92
N ALA A 96 -5.04 2.42 3.10
CA ALA A 96 -4.04 1.49 2.61
C ALA A 96 -4.24 0.10 3.24
N CYS A 97 -4.35 0.05 4.57
CA CYS A 97 -4.58 -1.20 5.29
C CYS A 97 -5.87 -1.90 4.87
N LEU A 98 -6.96 -1.15 4.65
CA LEU A 98 -8.23 -1.70 4.16
C LEU A 98 -8.08 -2.34 2.77
N ILE A 99 -7.36 -1.68 1.84
CA ILE A 99 -7.07 -2.22 0.51
C ILE A 99 -6.25 -3.51 0.64
N ALA A 100 -5.15 -3.45 1.38
CA ALA A 100 -4.24 -4.57 1.54
C ALA A 100 -4.96 -5.79 2.14
N ARG A 101 -5.77 -5.58 3.20
CA ARG A 101 -6.59 -6.61 3.83
C ARG A 101 -7.54 -7.27 2.83
N VAL A 102 -8.44 -6.53 2.21
CA VAL A 102 -9.42 -7.10 1.27
C VAL A 102 -8.74 -7.79 0.08
N SER A 103 -7.56 -7.33 -0.33
CA SER A 103 -6.82 -7.92 -1.45
C SER A 103 -6.12 -9.24 -1.12
N THR A 104 -6.00 -9.58 0.18
CA THR A 104 -5.23 -10.75 0.64
C THR A 104 -6.00 -11.64 1.62
N GLN A 105 -7.27 -11.34 1.84
CA GLN A 105 -8.21 -12.12 2.66
C GLN A 105 -9.03 -13.07 1.79
N ASP A 106 -9.67 -14.03 2.45
CA ASP A 106 -10.67 -14.88 1.82
C ASP A 106 -11.81 -14.07 1.22
N CYS A 107 -12.26 -14.51 0.04
CA CYS A 107 -13.35 -13.86 -0.68
C CYS A 107 -14.63 -13.84 0.16
N SER A 108 -15.16 -12.65 0.44
CA SER A 108 -16.48 -12.50 1.01
C SER A 108 -17.55 -13.04 0.05
N GLN A 109 -18.41 -13.92 0.55
CA GLN A 109 -19.62 -14.31 -0.17
C GLN A 109 -20.67 -13.17 -0.13
N ASN A 110 -21.65 -13.22 -1.03
CA ASN A 110 -22.83 -12.34 -1.00
C ASN A 110 -22.54 -10.83 -1.16
N ILE A 111 -21.40 -10.44 -1.73
CA ILE A 111 -21.02 -9.02 -1.96
C ILE A 111 -22.15 -8.25 -2.66
N VAL A 112 -22.69 -8.78 -3.77
CA VAL A 112 -23.71 -8.10 -4.58
C VAL A 112 -25.07 -8.04 -3.88
N GLU A 113 -25.46 -9.11 -3.19
CA GLU A 113 -26.72 -9.15 -2.43
C GLU A 113 -26.68 -8.14 -1.28
N SER A 114 -25.60 -8.13 -0.50
CA SER A 114 -25.42 -7.21 0.61
C SER A 114 -25.30 -5.76 0.15
N ALA A 115 -24.62 -5.50 -0.98
CA ALA A 115 -24.61 -4.17 -1.59
C ALA A 115 -26.03 -3.71 -1.97
N THR A 116 -26.85 -4.61 -2.53
CA THR A 116 -28.24 -4.32 -2.89
C THR A 116 -29.08 -3.98 -1.66
N ARG A 117 -28.96 -4.77 -0.58
CA ARG A 117 -29.62 -4.51 0.70
C ARG A 117 -29.17 -3.17 1.30
N CYS A 118 -27.88 -2.86 1.25
CA CYS A 118 -27.34 -1.58 1.72
C CYS A 118 -27.91 -0.40 0.93
N ILE A 119 -28.01 -0.51 -0.40
CA ILE A 119 -28.61 0.54 -1.25
C ILE A 119 -30.10 0.74 -0.91
N GLN A 120 -30.87 -0.35 -0.74
CA GLN A 120 -32.29 -0.27 -0.37
C GLN A 120 -32.47 0.43 0.98
N LYS A 121 -31.67 0.04 1.98
CA LYS A 121 -31.70 0.66 3.30
C LYS A 121 -31.30 2.13 3.26
N ALA A 122 -30.22 2.47 2.55
CA ALA A 122 -29.75 3.84 2.38
C ALA A 122 -30.80 4.77 1.75
N LYS A 123 -31.62 4.25 0.83
CA LYS A 123 -32.74 4.99 0.23
C LYS A 123 -33.95 5.13 1.17
N ALA A 124 -34.17 4.15 2.04
CA ALA A 124 -35.29 4.14 2.98
C ALA A 124 -35.06 5.04 4.21
N THR A 125 -33.80 5.29 4.59
CA THR A 125 -33.44 6.06 5.79
C THR A 125 -33.07 7.52 5.50
N GLU A 126 -33.36 8.01 4.30
CA GLU A 126 -32.99 9.36 3.88
C GLU A 126 -33.62 10.45 4.76
N GLY A 127 -32.77 11.36 5.26
CA GLY A 127 -33.20 12.48 6.09
C GLY A 127 -33.53 12.14 7.54
N LEU A 128 -33.42 10.87 7.95
CA LEU A 128 -33.71 10.42 9.32
C LEU A 128 -32.47 10.36 10.22
N ILE A 129 -31.27 10.55 9.67
CA ILE A 129 -30.01 10.31 10.36
C ILE A 129 -29.19 11.61 10.42
N SER A 130 -28.65 11.92 11.60
CA SER A 130 -27.75 13.05 11.81
C SER A 130 -26.40 12.79 11.13
N MET A 131 -26.00 13.72 10.25
CA MET A 131 -24.73 13.66 9.54
C MET A 131 -23.54 13.83 10.51
N PRO A 132 -22.44 13.05 10.37
CA PRO A 132 -21.23 13.29 11.12
C PRO A 132 -20.59 14.62 10.71
N TYR A 133 -19.85 15.23 11.63
CA TYR A 133 -19.05 16.40 11.30
C TYR A 133 -17.87 16.00 10.41
N ILE A 134 -17.85 16.51 9.17
CA ILE A 134 -16.72 16.41 8.26
C ILE A 134 -16.34 17.84 7.83
N PRO A 135 -15.08 18.26 8.03
CA PRO A 135 -14.66 19.61 7.66
C PRO A 135 -14.89 19.94 6.18
N ASN A 136 -15.45 21.12 5.91
CA ASN A 136 -15.69 21.64 4.55
C ASN A 136 -16.50 20.71 3.64
N LEU A 137 -17.39 19.86 4.18
CA LEU A 137 -18.07 18.82 3.42
C LEU A 137 -18.85 19.37 2.21
N ASP A 138 -19.54 20.50 2.36
CA ASP A 138 -20.35 21.13 1.30
C ASP A 138 -19.53 21.64 0.11
N HIS A 139 -18.26 21.95 0.34
CA HIS A 139 -17.34 22.32 -0.73
C HIS A 139 -16.97 21.10 -1.60
N TRP A 140 -16.86 19.92 -0.98
CA TRP A 140 -16.36 18.71 -1.66
C TRP A 140 -17.47 17.75 -2.10
N PHE A 141 -18.64 17.76 -1.49
CA PHE A 141 -19.73 16.85 -1.81
C PHE A 141 -21.04 17.63 -1.90
N LYS A 142 -21.79 17.47 -2.99
CA LYS A 142 -23.15 18.02 -3.11
C LYS A 142 -24.05 17.42 -2.02
N LYS A 143 -24.98 18.18 -1.44
CA LYS A 143 -25.89 17.70 -0.37
C LYS A 143 -26.60 16.37 -0.70
N PRO A 144 -27.17 16.15 -1.90
CA PRO A 144 -27.79 14.88 -2.24
C PRO A 144 -26.82 13.69 -2.23
N ILE A 145 -25.55 13.92 -2.61
CA ILE A 145 -24.49 12.91 -2.59
C ILE A 145 -24.09 12.59 -1.14
N GLN A 146 -23.99 13.60 -0.27
CA GLN A 146 -23.71 13.40 1.16
C GLN A 146 -24.73 12.44 1.80
N ILE A 147 -26.03 12.66 1.53
CA ILE A 147 -27.12 11.80 2.03
C ILE A 147 -26.94 10.35 1.55
N ALA A 148 -26.66 10.15 0.25
CA ALA A 148 -26.48 8.81 -0.30
C ALA A 148 -25.25 8.09 0.26
N VAL A 149 -24.11 8.77 0.33
CA VAL A 149 -22.86 8.23 0.87
C VAL A 149 -23.04 7.87 2.34
N PHE A 150 -23.65 8.77 3.13
CA PHE A 150 -23.87 8.50 4.54
C PHE A 150 -24.83 7.34 4.78
N GLY A 151 -25.96 7.28 4.05
CA GLY A 151 -26.90 6.16 4.14
C GLY A 151 -26.23 4.81 3.82
N LEU A 152 -25.35 4.77 2.81
CA LEU A 152 -24.56 3.57 2.51
C LEU A 152 -23.62 3.22 3.66
N ILE A 153 -22.90 4.18 4.24
CA ILE A 153 -22.00 3.94 5.37
C ILE A 153 -22.74 3.38 6.57
N THR A 154 -23.87 3.97 6.94
CA THR A 154 -24.70 3.47 8.04
C THR A 154 -25.13 2.03 7.79
N ALA A 155 -25.64 1.72 6.59
CA ALA A 155 -26.07 0.36 6.25
C ALA A 155 -24.90 -0.64 6.22
N ILE A 156 -23.73 -0.26 5.69
CA ILE A 156 -22.54 -1.11 5.65
C ILE A 156 -22.02 -1.38 7.06
N ASN A 157 -22.05 -0.38 7.96
CA ASN A 157 -21.55 -0.53 9.33
C ASN A 157 -22.36 -1.52 10.18
N GLU A 158 -23.59 -1.85 9.78
CA GLU A 158 -24.43 -2.85 10.45
C GLU A 158 -24.14 -4.29 10.00
N ILE A 159 -23.30 -4.49 8.99
CA ILE A 159 -22.92 -5.82 8.54
C ILE A 159 -22.04 -6.46 9.62
N GLU A 160 -22.45 -7.60 10.16
CA GLU A 160 -21.72 -8.30 11.22
C GLU A 160 -20.41 -8.93 10.71
N GLU A 161 -20.47 -9.60 9.55
CA GLU A 161 -19.32 -10.27 8.93
C GLU A 161 -18.26 -9.25 8.49
N GLU A 162 -17.07 -9.36 9.08
CA GLU A 162 -16.02 -8.34 9.00
C GLU A 162 -15.43 -8.21 7.59
N ASN A 163 -15.14 -9.32 6.90
CA ASN A 163 -14.53 -9.28 5.57
C ASN A 163 -15.49 -8.66 4.55
N LEU A 164 -16.78 -8.98 4.62
CA LEU A 164 -17.82 -8.42 3.75
C LEU A 164 -18.04 -6.95 4.05
N ARG A 165 -18.05 -6.56 5.34
CA ARG A 165 -18.12 -5.17 5.75
C ARG A 165 -16.92 -4.37 5.20
N ASP A 166 -15.71 -4.88 5.35
CA ASP A 166 -14.49 -4.25 4.84
C ASP A 166 -14.47 -4.20 3.30
N THR A 167 -14.93 -5.25 2.63
CA THR A 167 -15.09 -5.30 1.17
C THR A 167 -16.05 -4.21 0.67
N LEU A 168 -17.20 -4.03 1.32
CA LEU A 168 -18.18 -3.01 0.94
C LEU A 168 -17.70 -1.60 1.31
N ARG A 169 -17.00 -1.42 2.44
CA ARG A 169 -16.33 -0.16 2.79
C ARG A 169 -15.27 0.20 1.75
N LEU A 170 -14.50 -0.77 1.28
CA LEU A 170 -13.50 -0.57 0.24
C LEU A 170 -14.16 -0.15 -1.08
N ALA A 171 -15.23 -0.84 -1.48
CA ALA A 171 -15.99 -0.52 -2.67
C ALA A 171 -16.53 0.91 -2.61
N LEU A 172 -17.10 1.33 -1.48
CA LEU A 172 -17.54 2.72 -1.28
C LEU A 172 -16.36 3.70 -1.33
N SER A 173 -15.27 3.42 -0.61
CA SER A 173 -14.06 4.26 -0.58
C SER A 173 -13.48 4.49 -1.98
N SER A 174 -13.53 3.48 -2.85
CA SER A 174 -13.02 3.56 -4.22
C SER A 174 -13.76 4.59 -5.08
N ILE A 175 -15.03 4.87 -4.78
CA ILE A 175 -15.87 5.77 -5.58
C ILE A 175 -15.92 7.20 -5.05
N LEU A 176 -15.45 7.45 -3.82
CA LEU A 176 -15.62 8.75 -3.15
C LEU A 176 -15.02 9.94 -3.92
N VAL A 177 -13.84 9.77 -4.53
CA VAL A 177 -13.26 10.83 -5.38
C VAL A 177 -14.09 11.04 -6.64
N ARG A 178 -14.59 9.95 -7.25
CA ARG A 178 -15.42 10.01 -8.46
C ARG A 178 -16.73 10.76 -8.23
N VAL A 179 -17.37 10.58 -7.06
CA VAL A 179 -18.66 11.22 -6.73
C VAL A 179 -18.52 12.54 -5.96
N SER A 180 -17.30 13.00 -5.72
CA SER A 180 -17.03 14.30 -5.09
C SER A 180 -16.64 15.36 -6.12
N ASN A 181 -16.48 16.58 -5.67
CA ASN A 181 -15.92 17.68 -6.44
C ASN A 181 -14.39 17.57 -6.60
N GLN A 182 -13.69 16.62 -5.96
CA GLN A 182 -12.24 16.50 -6.13
C GLN A 182 -11.89 16.01 -7.53
N ASP A 183 -11.11 16.78 -8.30
CA ASP A 183 -10.76 16.51 -9.70
C ASP A 183 -10.34 15.05 -9.93
N SER A 184 -9.25 14.61 -9.30
CA SER A 184 -8.76 13.23 -9.40
C SER A 184 -8.07 12.75 -8.13
N ASP A 185 -7.70 11.47 -8.11
CA ASP A 185 -6.88 10.87 -7.05
C ASP A 185 -5.48 11.47 -6.94
N THR A 186 -5.05 12.26 -7.93
CA THR A 186 -3.69 12.83 -7.99
C THR A 186 -3.70 14.36 -8.12
N ARG A 187 -4.88 14.97 -8.11
CA ARG A 187 -5.05 16.43 -8.15
C ARG A 187 -6.10 16.91 -7.15
N TYR A 188 -5.63 17.60 -6.11
CA TYR A 188 -6.47 18.13 -5.04
C TYR A 188 -7.01 19.52 -5.42
N ALA A 189 -7.98 19.53 -6.33
CA ALA A 189 -8.70 20.74 -6.76
C ALA A 189 -10.20 20.44 -6.85
N ALA A 190 -11.04 21.41 -6.49
CA ALA A 190 -12.48 21.27 -6.63
C ALA A 190 -12.92 21.64 -8.06
N ILE A 191 -13.69 20.75 -8.68
CA ILE A 191 -14.36 20.94 -9.96
C ILE A 191 -15.84 20.56 -9.83
N ASN A 192 -16.70 21.17 -10.64
CA ASN A 192 -18.09 20.74 -10.71
C ASN A 192 -18.20 19.49 -11.59
N LYS A 193 -18.51 18.33 -10.99
CA LYS A 193 -18.75 17.09 -11.72
C LYS A 193 -20.24 16.89 -12.00
N PRO A 194 -20.62 16.37 -13.18
CA PRO A 194 -22.01 16.05 -13.52
C PRO A 194 -22.42 14.70 -12.88
N VAL A 195 -22.20 14.57 -11.57
CA VAL A 195 -22.58 13.40 -10.77
C VAL A 195 -23.74 13.79 -9.88
N GLU A 196 -24.76 12.95 -9.87
CA GLU A 196 -25.97 13.09 -9.09
C GLU A 196 -26.11 11.97 -8.06
N LYS A 197 -27.07 12.12 -7.15
CA LYS A 197 -27.30 11.17 -6.05
C LYS A 197 -27.44 9.72 -6.50
N ASN A 198 -28.21 9.46 -7.56
CA ASN A 198 -28.45 8.10 -8.05
C ASN A 198 -27.19 7.45 -8.64
N ASP A 199 -26.23 8.24 -9.12
CA ASP A 199 -24.96 7.72 -9.62
C ASP A 199 -24.14 7.09 -8.49
N VAL A 200 -24.25 7.58 -7.25
CA VAL A 200 -23.57 6.98 -6.09
C VAL A 200 -23.95 5.51 -5.96
N TYR A 201 -25.24 5.20 -5.95
CA TYR A 201 -25.73 3.82 -5.82
C TYR A 201 -25.37 2.96 -7.03
N SER A 202 -25.54 3.50 -8.24
CA SER A 202 -25.24 2.77 -9.48
C SER A 202 -23.74 2.45 -9.62
N ILE A 203 -22.87 3.41 -9.31
CA ILE A 203 -21.42 3.21 -9.35
C ILE A 203 -20.99 2.24 -8.24
N PHE A 204 -21.52 2.39 -7.02
CA PHE A 204 -21.25 1.48 -5.90
C PHE A 204 -21.63 0.03 -6.23
N SER A 205 -22.84 -0.18 -6.76
CA SER A 205 -23.31 -1.50 -7.19
C SER A 205 -22.40 -2.11 -8.26
N ARG A 206 -22.00 -1.30 -9.26
CA ARG A 206 -21.09 -1.75 -10.33
C ARG A 206 -19.71 -2.17 -9.78
N VAL A 207 -19.15 -1.42 -8.84
CA VAL A 207 -17.88 -1.78 -8.20
C VAL A 207 -18.03 -3.08 -7.40
N CYS A 208 -19.12 -3.26 -6.66
CA CYS A 208 -19.39 -4.50 -5.93
C CYS A 208 -19.49 -5.72 -6.86
N GLN A 209 -20.10 -5.58 -8.04
CA GLN A 209 -20.12 -6.63 -9.07
C GLN A 209 -18.72 -6.96 -9.60
N GLN A 210 -17.87 -5.94 -9.82
CA GLN A 210 -16.48 -6.14 -10.23
C GLN A 210 -15.67 -6.85 -9.14
N TYR A 211 -15.85 -6.46 -7.88
CA TYR A 211 -15.16 -7.09 -6.75
C TYR A 211 -15.54 -8.56 -6.60
N MET A 212 -16.84 -8.89 -6.75
CA MET A 212 -17.29 -10.28 -6.76
C MET A 212 -16.53 -11.09 -7.83
N GLN A 213 -16.37 -10.58 -9.05
CA GLN A 213 -15.65 -11.29 -10.11
C GLN A 213 -14.15 -11.48 -9.79
N VAL A 214 -13.51 -10.44 -9.27
CA VAL A 214 -12.06 -10.46 -9.00
C VAL A 214 -11.74 -11.33 -7.78
N LEU A 215 -12.47 -11.16 -6.67
CA LEU A 215 -12.18 -11.85 -5.40
C LEU A 215 -12.56 -13.34 -5.47
N HIS A 216 -13.62 -13.73 -6.19
CA HIS A 216 -13.97 -15.15 -6.37
C HIS A 216 -12.89 -15.93 -7.11
N SER A 217 -12.10 -15.28 -7.98
CA SER A 217 -11.02 -15.95 -8.71
C SER A 217 -9.80 -16.29 -7.84
N SER A 218 -9.77 -15.83 -6.58
CA SER A 218 -8.64 -15.98 -5.65
C SER A 218 -8.86 -17.07 -4.59
N GLN A 219 -9.73 -18.05 -4.84
CA GLN A 219 -10.18 -19.11 -3.91
C GLN A 219 -9.17 -20.24 -3.58
N GLU A 220 -7.86 -20.08 -3.81
CA GLU A 220 -6.90 -21.14 -3.41
C GLU A 220 -6.51 -20.98 -1.94
N ASP A 221 -6.04 -22.08 -1.33
CA ASP A 221 -5.58 -22.20 0.06
C ASP A 221 -4.29 -21.39 0.26
N TYR A 222 -4.43 -20.07 0.13
CA TYR A 222 -3.35 -19.13 0.04
C TYR A 222 -2.80 -18.87 1.45
N PRO A 223 -1.47 -18.69 1.58
CA PRO A 223 -0.88 -18.37 2.86
C PRO A 223 -1.43 -17.07 3.45
N ASN A 224 -1.48 -17.04 4.79
CA ASN A 224 -2.01 -15.91 5.54
C ASN A 224 -1.24 -14.61 5.28
N ALA A 225 -1.98 -13.51 5.10
CA ALA A 225 -1.45 -12.16 5.13
C ALA A 225 -2.04 -11.39 6.30
N PHE A 226 -1.19 -10.83 7.16
CA PHE A 226 -1.62 -10.00 8.28
C PHE A 226 -1.31 -8.52 8.01
N VAL A 227 -2.26 -7.63 8.26
CA VAL A 227 -2.09 -6.19 8.02
C VAL A 227 -2.31 -5.43 9.31
N LEU A 228 -1.27 -4.74 9.76
CA LEU A 228 -1.27 -3.93 10.96
C LEU A 228 -1.43 -2.45 10.58
N ASN A 229 -2.54 -1.84 11.00
CA ASN A 229 -2.70 -0.39 10.88
C ASN A 229 -2.04 0.31 12.07
N LYS A 230 -0.76 0.68 11.90
CA LYS A 230 0.06 1.29 12.96
C LYS A 230 1.16 2.14 12.34
N ASN A 231 1.58 3.18 13.05
CA ASN A 231 2.79 3.90 12.71
C ASN A 231 4.00 2.95 12.82
N ILE A 232 4.75 2.73 11.74
CA ILE A 232 5.92 1.84 11.74
C ILE A 232 6.96 2.24 12.79
N LEU A 233 7.06 3.53 13.13
CA LEU A 233 8.00 4.03 14.15
C LEU A 233 7.60 3.64 15.58
N GLU A 234 6.38 3.15 15.78
CA GLU A 234 5.82 2.67 17.06
C GLU A 234 5.66 1.14 17.08
N VAL A 235 6.00 0.46 15.99
CA VAL A 235 5.99 -1.01 15.93
C VAL A 235 7.16 -1.56 16.76
N SER A 236 6.84 -2.58 17.54
CA SER A 236 7.76 -3.33 18.38
C SER A 236 7.91 -4.76 17.84
N PRO A 237 8.97 -5.51 18.22
CA PRO A 237 9.11 -6.91 17.84
C PRO A 237 7.90 -7.78 18.22
N SER A 238 7.19 -7.47 19.32
CA SER A 238 5.99 -8.23 19.71
C SER A 238 4.79 -8.04 18.80
N ASP A 239 4.74 -6.93 18.04
CA ASP A 239 3.70 -6.72 17.02
C ASP A 239 3.94 -7.60 15.77
N ILE A 240 5.16 -8.14 15.60
CA ILE A 240 5.58 -8.98 14.49
C ILE A 240 5.98 -10.36 15.04
N PRO A 241 5.01 -11.25 15.35
CA PRO A 241 5.27 -12.49 16.09
C PRO A 241 6.07 -13.54 15.32
N SER A 242 6.27 -13.34 14.01
CA SER A 242 7.00 -14.25 13.13
C SER A 242 8.35 -13.69 12.76
N LYS A 243 9.36 -14.58 12.62
CA LYS A 243 10.66 -14.20 12.05
C LYS A 243 10.50 -13.73 10.61
N VAL A 244 11.22 -12.68 10.24
CA VAL A 244 11.18 -12.11 8.89
C VAL A 244 12.33 -12.65 8.05
N GLY A 245 12.00 -13.30 6.93
CA GLY A 245 12.96 -13.89 6.00
C GLY A 245 13.35 -12.95 4.85
N LEU A 246 12.47 -12.01 4.52
CA LEU A 246 12.66 -11.03 3.45
C LEU A 246 11.81 -9.79 3.72
N VAL A 247 12.40 -8.61 3.53
CA VAL A 247 11.68 -7.33 3.52
C VAL A 247 11.60 -6.83 2.08
N ILE A 248 10.41 -6.43 1.61
CA ILE A 248 10.24 -5.75 0.33
C ILE A 248 9.28 -4.57 0.55
N SER A 249 9.69 -3.37 0.16
CA SER A 249 8.88 -2.18 0.37
C SER A 249 9.21 -1.03 -0.58
N SER A 250 8.30 -0.06 -0.65
CA SER A 250 8.53 1.26 -1.23
C SER A 250 8.06 2.30 -0.22
N PRO A 251 8.96 2.84 0.62
CA PRO A 251 8.58 3.75 1.68
C PRO A 251 8.03 5.05 1.07
N PRO A 252 7.21 5.81 1.83
CA PRO A 252 6.84 7.16 1.43
C PRO A 252 8.08 8.07 1.55
N TYR A 253 8.77 8.28 0.43
CA TYR A 253 9.95 9.13 0.40
C TYR A 253 9.59 10.63 0.28
N PRO A 254 10.44 11.54 0.81
CA PRO A 254 10.10 12.95 1.04
C PRO A 254 9.45 13.68 -0.13
N ALA A 255 8.31 14.34 0.12
CA ALA A 255 7.60 15.20 -0.83
C ALA A 255 7.20 14.52 -2.16
N ALA A 256 7.16 13.20 -2.23
CA ALA A 256 6.78 12.45 -3.43
C ALA A 256 5.26 12.46 -3.66
N TYR A 257 4.49 12.17 -2.62
CA TYR A 257 3.03 12.18 -2.63
C TYR A 257 2.49 12.41 -1.21
N GLU A 258 1.28 12.94 -1.08
CA GLU A 258 0.64 13.22 0.22
C GLU A 258 -0.55 12.26 0.44
N TYR A 259 -0.26 11.06 0.94
CA TYR A 259 -1.28 10.01 1.06
C TYR A 259 -2.43 10.44 1.98
N TRP A 260 -2.14 11.13 3.09
CA TRP A 260 -3.18 11.67 3.97
C TRP A 260 -4.12 12.63 3.22
N LEU A 261 -3.57 13.54 2.40
CA LEU A 261 -4.33 14.62 1.77
C LEU A 261 -5.33 14.07 0.75
N TYR A 262 -4.86 13.18 -0.12
CA TYR A 262 -5.69 12.61 -1.19
C TYR A 262 -6.71 11.59 -0.69
N HIS A 263 -6.50 11.03 0.51
CA HIS A 263 -7.40 10.05 1.12
C HIS A 263 -8.21 10.61 2.30
N LYS A 264 -8.07 11.88 2.69
CA LYS A 264 -8.72 12.42 3.90
C LYS A 264 -10.24 12.32 3.91
N TYR A 265 -10.91 12.55 2.79
CA TYR A 265 -12.37 12.38 2.73
C TYR A 265 -12.78 10.92 2.78
N ARG A 266 -11.96 10.00 2.26
CA ARG A 266 -12.18 8.57 2.45
C ARG A 266 -12.09 8.18 3.91
N MET A 267 -11.07 8.70 4.61
CA MET A 267 -10.88 8.49 6.03
C MET A 267 -12.04 9.03 6.86
N TRP A 268 -12.39 10.32 6.70
CA TRP A 268 -13.51 10.92 7.44
C TRP A 268 -14.83 10.18 7.21
N TRP A 269 -15.14 9.85 5.96
CA TRP A 269 -16.37 9.11 5.64
C TRP A 269 -16.43 7.74 6.33
N LEU A 270 -15.30 7.02 6.38
CA LEU A 270 -15.21 5.72 7.04
C LEU A 270 -14.99 5.81 8.56
N GLY A 271 -15.00 7.00 9.16
CA GLY A 271 -14.86 7.20 10.60
C GLY A 271 -13.42 7.16 11.12
N PHE A 272 -12.42 7.29 10.25
CA PHE A 272 -11.02 7.41 10.62
C PHE A 272 -10.58 8.87 10.80
N ASP A 273 -9.48 9.08 11.53
CA ASP A 273 -8.88 10.40 11.73
C ASP A 273 -7.73 10.67 10.73
N PRO A 274 -7.95 11.48 9.67
CA PRO A 274 -6.89 11.83 8.74
C PRO A 274 -5.88 12.84 9.31
N LEU A 275 -6.17 13.52 10.42
CA LEU A 275 -5.21 14.44 11.04
C LEU A 275 -4.13 13.68 11.80
N LEU A 276 -4.47 12.57 12.43
CA LEU A 276 -3.50 11.64 13.01
C LEU A 276 -2.55 11.11 11.92
N VAL A 277 -3.09 10.69 10.76
CA VAL A 277 -2.26 10.24 9.63
C VAL A 277 -1.39 11.38 9.11
N LYS A 278 -1.96 12.58 8.93
CA LYS A 278 -1.20 13.76 8.50
C LYS A 278 0.00 14.04 9.40
N GLU A 279 -0.17 13.96 10.71
CA GLU A 279 0.86 14.28 11.70
C GLU A 279 2.01 13.26 11.70
N HIS A 280 1.69 11.97 11.47
CA HIS A 280 2.65 10.87 11.63
C HIS A 280 3.19 10.34 10.28
N GLU A 281 2.65 10.79 9.14
CA GLU A 281 3.07 10.31 7.82
C GLU A 281 4.53 10.69 7.52
N ILE A 282 5.37 9.66 7.39
CA ILE A 282 6.76 9.78 6.93
C ILE A 282 6.76 10.33 5.51
N GLY A 283 7.67 11.26 5.23
CA GLY A 283 7.83 11.81 3.88
C GLY A 283 6.74 12.78 3.43
N ALA A 284 5.68 13.02 4.21
CA ALA A 284 4.59 13.92 3.81
C ALA A 284 5.09 15.32 3.47
N ARG A 285 4.69 15.86 2.31
CA ARG A 285 5.13 17.17 1.82
C ARG A 285 4.87 18.27 2.85
N SER A 286 3.72 18.27 3.52
CA SER A 286 3.42 19.26 4.58
C SER A 286 4.48 19.37 5.67
N HIS A 287 5.25 18.31 5.95
CA HIS A 287 6.32 18.33 6.95
C HIS A 287 7.57 19.07 6.48
N PHE A 288 7.85 19.11 5.19
CA PHE A 288 9.06 19.74 4.63
C PHE A 288 8.87 21.22 4.24
N PHE A 289 7.63 21.71 4.23
CA PHE A 289 7.30 23.07 3.78
C PHE A 289 6.62 23.95 4.87
N LYS A 290 6.54 23.45 6.12
CA LYS A 290 6.10 24.24 7.29
C LYS A 290 7.26 25.08 7.87
N LYS A 291 6.97 25.97 8.83
CA LYS A 291 7.98 26.86 9.45
C LYS A 291 9.14 26.07 10.08
N ASP A 292 8.81 25.11 10.94
CA ASP A 292 9.76 24.17 11.55
C ASP A 292 9.78 22.86 10.74
N HIS A 293 10.29 22.95 9.51
CA HIS A 293 10.23 21.85 8.56
C HIS A 293 11.19 20.72 8.89
N HIS A 294 10.78 19.50 8.52
CA HIS A 294 11.69 18.37 8.41
C HIS A 294 12.73 18.62 7.32
N THR A 295 13.88 18.02 7.51
CA THR A 295 15.01 17.98 6.61
C THR A 295 15.20 16.55 6.07
N PRO A 296 16.03 16.35 5.03
CA PRO A 296 16.43 15.00 4.61
C PRO A 296 16.99 14.15 5.76
N LYS A 297 17.64 14.77 6.74
CA LYS A 297 18.18 14.09 7.92
C LYS A 297 17.08 13.54 8.84
N ASP A 298 15.95 14.23 8.95
CA ASP A 298 14.80 13.72 9.72
C ASP A 298 14.25 12.44 9.08
N PHE A 299 14.15 12.40 7.75
CA PHE A 299 13.77 11.19 7.03
C PHE A 299 14.78 10.05 7.23
N GLU A 300 16.09 10.33 7.15
CA GLU A 300 17.13 9.35 7.43
C GLU A 300 17.00 8.78 8.86
N ASN A 301 16.78 9.65 9.86
CA ASN A 301 16.60 9.23 11.26
C ASN A 301 15.32 8.39 11.45
N GLN A 302 14.24 8.71 10.73
CA GLN A 302 13.02 7.90 10.72
C GLN A 302 13.29 6.52 10.11
N MET A 303 14.00 6.46 8.98
CA MET A 303 14.37 5.18 8.35
C MET A 303 15.35 4.36 9.21
N GLN A 304 16.27 5.00 9.93
CA GLN A 304 17.15 4.31 10.87
C GLN A 304 16.34 3.59 11.96
N LYS A 305 15.28 4.23 12.51
CA LYS A 305 14.39 3.56 13.48
C LYS A 305 13.69 2.34 12.87
N VAL A 306 13.30 2.41 11.59
CA VAL A 306 12.76 1.25 10.87
C VAL A 306 13.81 0.16 10.76
N PHE A 307 15.03 0.47 10.31
CA PHE A 307 16.12 -0.51 10.24
C PHE A 307 16.48 -1.11 11.60
N LYS A 308 16.39 -0.34 12.69
CA LYS A 308 16.56 -0.83 14.07
C LYS A 308 15.48 -1.82 14.49
N LEU A 309 14.25 -1.67 14.00
CA LEU A 309 13.22 -2.69 14.17
C LEU A 309 13.55 -3.93 13.31
N LEU A 310 13.88 -3.73 12.04
CA LEU A 310 14.23 -4.81 11.10
C LEU A 310 15.41 -5.65 11.62
N SER A 311 16.44 -5.03 12.20
CA SER A 311 17.60 -5.71 12.77
C SER A 311 17.25 -6.63 13.94
N LYS A 312 16.11 -6.42 14.60
CA LYS A 312 15.62 -7.29 15.69
C LYS A 312 14.76 -8.45 15.19
N ILE A 313 13.99 -8.26 14.12
CA ILE A 313 12.97 -9.23 13.66
C ILE A 313 13.40 -10.07 12.45
N CYS A 314 14.36 -9.57 11.65
CA CYS A 314 14.86 -10.29 10.48
C CYS A 314 15.86 -11.39 10.90
N ILE A 315 15.84 -12.52 10.20
CA ILE A 315 16.82 -13.59 10.44
C ILE A 315 18.22 -13.20 9.93
N GLN A 316 19.27 -13.88 10.39
CA GLN A 316 20.63 -13.65 9.89
C GLN A 316 20.71 -13.96 8.38
N ASN A 317 21.46 -13.16 7.62
CA ASN A 317 21.64 -13.28 6.18
C ASN A 317 20.36 -13.06 5.35
N SER A 318 19.27 -12.59 5.96
CA SER A 318 18.07 -12.16 5.24
C SER A 318 18.34 -10.88 4.45
N TYR A 319 17.47 -10.62 3.47
CA TYR A 319 17.57 -9.45 2.62
C TYR A 319 16.48 -8.44 2.93
N ALA A 320 16.81 -7.16 2.75
CA ALA A 320 15.85 -6.07 2.76
C ALA A 320 15.96 -5.28 1.46
N CYS A 321 14.84 -5.22 0.74
CA CYS A 321 14.74 -4.64 -0.59
C CYS A 321 13.83 -3.41 -0.57
N PHE A 322 14.36 -2.26 -0.97
CA PHE A 322 13.60 -1.00 -0.99
C PHE A 322 13.59 -0.38 -2.38
N VAL A 323 12.42 0.04 -2.83
CA VAL A 323 12.26 0.79 -4.09
C VAL A 323 12.08 2.26 -3.77
N VAL A 324 13.00 3.11 -4.22
CA VAL A 324 12.96 4.55 -3.97
C VAL A 324 13.36 5.35 -5.20
N GLY A 325 12.64 6.43 -5.45
CA GLY A 325 13.06 7.47 -6.40
C GLY A 325 13.73 8.62 -5.67
N ASN A 326 14.38 9.51 -6.41
CA ASN A 326 14.88 10.77 -5.85
C ASN A 326 13.72 11.73 -5.59
N SER A 327 13.88 12.61 -4.60
CA SER A 327 12.90 13.65 -4.27
C SER A 327 13.40 15.03 -4.68
N LYS A 328 12.49 16.01 -4.73
CA LYS A 328 12.85 17.42 -4.89
C LYS A 328 12.25 18.26 -3.78
N ILE A 329 13.09 18.83 -2.94
CA ILE A 329 12.69 19.67 -1.79
C ILE A 329 13.35 21.03 -1.96
N HIS A 330 12.56 22.11 -1.89
CA HIS A 330 13.06 23.49 -2.03
C HIS A 330 13.96 23.77 -3.26
N GLY A 331 13.81 22.98 -4.34
CA GLY A 331 14.61 23.12 -5.55
C GLY A 331 15.77 22.13 -5.64
N GLU A 332 16.17 21.52 -4.54
CA GLU A 332 17.29 20.59 -4.43
C GLU A 332 16.86 19.14 -4.64
N ILE A 333 17.71 18.36 -5.31
CA ILE A 333 17.50 16.93 -5.50
C ILE A 333 17.99 16.22 -4.24
N ILE A 334 17.12 15.41 -3.65
CA ILE A 334 17.43 14.57 -2.50
C ILE A 334 17.62 13.14 -2.99
N ASP A 335 18.80 12.58 -2.76
CA ASP A 335 19.10 11.18 -3.04
C ASP A 335 18.59 10.31 -1.90
N ASN A 336 17.37 9.79 -2.06
CA ASN A 336 16.79 8.90 -1.07
C ASN A 336 17.50 7.54 -1.01
N THR A 337 18.27 7.17 -2.05
CA THR A 337 19.08 5.96 -2.03
C THR A 337 20.19 6.09 -1.01
N GLU A 338 20.93 7.19 -1.06
CA GLU A 338 22.00 7.49 -0.11
C GLU A 338 21.47 7.53 1.34
N LEU A 339 20.35 8.21 1.58
CA LEU A 339 19.74 8.29 2.91
C LEU A 339 19.35 6.91 3.45
N LEU A 340 18.71 6.06 2.64
CA LEU A 340 18.34 4.71 3.07
C LEU A 340 19.57 3.84 3.35
N VAL A 341 20.61 3.91 2.52
CA VAL A 341 21.85 3.15 2.71
C VAL A 341 22.58 3.62 3.98
N SER A 342 22.66 4.92 4.23
CA SER A 342 23.24 5.49 5.46
C SER A 342 22.48 5.04 6.70
N ALA A 343 21.15 5.07 6.66
CA ALA A 343 20.31 4.61 7.76
C ALA A 343 20.46 3.10 8.03
N ALA A 344 20.57 2.30 6.98
CA ALA A 344 20.76 0.85 7.07
C ALA A 344 22.12 0.46 7.66
N ALA A 345 23.20 1.13 7.23
CA ALA A 345 24.56 0.87 7.68
C ALA A 345 24.75 1.08 9.20
N GLN A 346 23.90 1.89 9.83
CA GLN A 346 23.90 2.11 11.27
C GLN A 346 23.24 0.97 12.07
N GLU A 347 22.55 0.02 11.41
CA GLU A 347 21.68 -0.96 12.06
C GLU A 347 21.94 -2.41 11.57
N ASN A 348 23.20 -2.77 11.30
CA ASN A 348 23.64 -4.10 10.84
C ASN A 348 23.02 -4.53 9.49
N PHE A 349 22.90 -3.60 8.54
CA PHE A 349 22.58 -3.95 7.16
C PHE A 349 23.68 -3.45 6.22
N GLU A 350 24.18 -4.35 5.38
CA GLU A 350 25.19 -4.06 4.37
C GLU A 350 24.57 -3.92 2.99
N LEU A 351 25.04 -2.93 2.22
CA LEU A 351 24.63 -2.79 0.83
C LEU A 351 25.21 -3.90 -0.04
N ARG A 352 24.35 -4.63 -0.75
CA ARG A 352 24.76 -5.65 -1.71
C ARG A 352 24.78 -5.14 -3.14
N THR A 353 23.73 -4.42 -3.54
CA THR A 353 23.65 -3.80 -4.87
C THR A 353 22.55 -2.74 -4.93
N ILE A 354 22.63 -1.89 -5.95
CA ILE A 354 21.61 -0.92 -6.32
C ILE A 354 21.25 -1.19 -7.78
N LEU A 355 19.98 -1.45 -8.06
CA LEU A 355 19.49 -1.79 -9.39
C LEU A 355 18.64 -0.61 -9.92
N PRO A 356 19.21 0.25 -10.79
CA PRO A 356 18.48 1.38 -11.34
C PRO A 356 17.46 0.91 -12.38
N ARG A 357 16.32 1.59 -12.45
CA ARG A 357 15.33 1.38 -13.49
C ARG A 357 14.65 2.67 -13.92
N ASN A 358 14.13 2.67 -15.12
CA ASN A 358 13.26 3.74 -15.58
C ASN A 358 11.83 3.48 -15.14
N ILE A 359 11.08 4.55 -14.90
CA ILE A 359 9.63 4.52 -14.71
C ILE A 359 8.99 4.90 -16.04
N PRO A 360 8.44 3.92 -16.81
CA PRO A 360 7.77 4.21 -18.06
C PRO A 360 6.65 5.24 -17.87
N SER A 361 6.48 6.15 -18.83
CA SER A 361 5.51 7.25 -18.74
C SER A 361 4.07 6.78 -18.51
N ASN A 362 3.68 5.64 -19.08
CA ASN A 362 2.37 4.99 -18.88
C ASN A 362 2.19 4.33 -17.50
N ARG A 363 3.26 4.25 -16.70
CA ARG A 363 3.25 3.68 -15.35
C ARG A 363 3.43 4.76 -14.27
N LYS A 364 3.53 6.03 -14.66
CA LYS A 364 3.64 7.15 -13.74
C LYS A 364 2.29 7.45 -13.11
N SER A 365 2.29 7.59 -11.79
CA SER A 365 1.14 8.07 -11.04
C SER A 365 0.96 9.59 -11.14
N PHE A 366 2.02 10.34 -11.45
CA PHE A 366 2.01 11.81 -11.51
C PHE A 366 2.54 12.33 -12.85
N ASN A 367 1.79 13.26 -13.45
CA ASN A 367 2.22 14.10 -14.57
C ASN A 367 2.45 15.54 -14.08
N LEU A 368 3.15 15.72 -12.96
CA LEU A 368 3.55 17.07 -12.54
C LEU A 368 4.74 17.51 -13.40
N SER A 369 4.55 18.60 -14.15
CA SER A 369 5.58 19.29 -14.94
C SER A 369 6.85 19.65 -14.14
N ASN A 370 6.78 19.60 -12.80
CA ASN A 370 7.85 20.00 -11.88
C ASN A 370 8.65 18.83 -11.27
N SER A 371 8.32 17.57 -11.56
CA SER A 371 9.07 16.40 -11.06
C SER A 371 9.45 15.46 -12.20
N ARG A 372 10.57 15.75 -12.86
CA ARG A 372 11.20 14.86 -13.87
C ARG A 372 11.92 13.67 -13.21
N ILE A 373 11.31 13.01 -12.23
CA ILE A 373 11.88 11.78 -11.68
C ILE A 373 11.54 10.66 -12.68
N LEU A 374 12.51 10.32 -13.52
CA LEU A 374 12.38 9.31 -14.57
C LEU A 374 12.84 7.94 -14.11
N THR A 375 13.51 7.88 -12.96
CA THR A 375 14.22 6.71 -12.46
C THR A 375 13.89 6.46 -11.00
N GLU A 376 13.90 5.18 -10.65
CA GLU A 376 13.90 4.70 -9.26
C GLU A 376 14.97 3.62 -9.13
N ASN A 377 15.43 3.40 -7.92
CA ASN A 377 16.43 2.40 -7.58
C ASN A 377 15.79 1.32 -6.71
N ILE A 378 16.16 0.07 -6.99
CA ILE A 378 15.89 -1.06 -6.10
C ILE A 378 17.18 -1.31 -5.31
N ILE A 379 17.15 -0.99 -4.03
CA ILE A 379 18.26 -1.14 -3.10
C ILE A 379 18.15 -2.53 -2.48
N ILE A 380 19.22 -3.31 -2.54
CA ILE A 380 19.29 -4.63 -1.91
C ILE A 380 20.31 -4.58 -0.79
N LEU A 381 19.83 -4.76 0.43
CA LEU A 381 20.60 -4.81 1.65
C LEU A 381 20.58 -6.23 2.22
N GLN A 382 21.61 -6.61 2.96
CA GLN A 382 21.67 -7.88 3.67
C GLN A 382 21.98 -7.65 5.15
N LYS A 383 21.30 -8.39 6.03
CA LYS A 383 21.53 -8.35 7.48
C LYS A 383 22.62 -9.32 7.93
#